data_AF-A0A168M2A0-F1
#
_entry.id   AF-A0A168M2A0-F1
#
_cell.length_a   1.000
_cell.length_b   1.000
_cell.length_c   1.000
_cell.angle_alpha   90.00
_cell.angle_beta   90.00
_cell.angle_gamma   90.00
#
_symmetry.space_group_name_H-M   'P 1'
#
loop_
_entity.id
_entity.type
_entity.pdbx_description
1 polymer ?
#
loop_
_entity_poly.entity_id
_entity_poly.type
_entity_poly.pdbx_seq_one_letter_code
_entity_poly.pdbx_strand_id
1 'polypeptide(L)'
;MSERQSKSVQDRHERMLNEIVKQPGNEHCADCGSKNPRWASYSLGVFLCIRCAGIHRKMGTHISKVKSITMDQWTSEQIEVSSAK
;
A
#
# COMPACT_ATOMS: atom_id res chain seq x y z
N MET A 1 -12.35 -17.54 7.37
CA MET A 1 -11.69 -17.01 8.58
C MET A 1 -10.24 -16.72 8.20
N SER A 2 -9.80 -15.46 8.21
CA SER A 2 -8.36 -15.16 7.97
C SER A 2 -7.62 -15.39 9.28
N GLU A 3 -6.72 -16.37 9.31
CA GLU A 3 -5.81 -16.55 10.45
C GLU A 3 -5.01 -15.26 10.66
N ARG A 4 -4.89 -14.84 11.92
CA ARG A 4 -4.15 -13.63 12.28
C ARG A 4 -2.66 -13.94 12.09
N GLN A 5 -2.00 -13.20 11.21
CA GLN A 5 -0.57 -13.40 10.93
C GLN A 5 0.28 -13.20 12.20
N SER A 6 1.41 -13.91 12.31
CA SER A 6 2.36 -13.70 13.39
C SER A 6 3.00 -12.32 13.28
N LYS A 7 3.41 -11.76 14.43
CA LYS A 7 4.08 -10.44 14.49
C LYS A 7 5.33 -10.39 13.62
N SER A 8 6.12 -11.47 13.59
CA SER A 8 7.35 -11.53 12.77
C SER A 8 7.08 -11.46 11.26
N VAL A 9 5.95 -12.02 10.79
CA VAL A 9 5.54 -11.93 9.38
C VAL A 9 5.11 -10.50 9.05
N GLN A 10 4.32 -9.88 9.92
CA GLN A 10 3.90 -8.48 9.76
C GLN A 10 5.10 -7.53 9.72
N ASP A 11 6.05 -7.69 10.65
CA ASP A 11 7.27 -6.87 10.69
C ASP A 11 8.11 -7.03 9.40
N ARG A 12 8.17 -8.25 8.83
CA ARG A 12 8.86 -8.50 7.55
C ARG A 12 8.16 -7.79 6.40
N HIS A 13 6.84 -7.90 6.32
CA HIS A 13 6.04 -7.25 5.27
C HIS A 13 6.13 -5.73 5.33
N GLU A 14 6.06 -5.15 6.52
CA GLU A 14 6.24 -3.72 6.73
C GLU A 14 7.62 -3.25 6.25
N ARG A 15 8.70 -4.00 6.57
CA ARG A 15 10.06 -3.68 6.07
C ARG A 15 10.10 -3.69 4.54
N MET A 16 9.55 -4.72 3.90
CA MET A 16 9.52 -4.82 2.43
C MET A 16 8.79 -3.64 1.79
N LEU A 17 7.60 -3.29 2.30
CA LEU A 17 6.82 -2.15 1.79
C LEU A 17 7.55 -0.82 1.98
N ASN A 18 8.22 -0.61 3.11
CA ASN A 18 9.02 0.60 3.34
C ASN A 18 10.17 0.72 2.35
N GLU A 19 10.79 -0.38 1.91
CA GLU A 19 11.81 -0.33 0.87
C GLU A 19 11.23 -0.02 -0.51
N ILE A 20 10.05 -0.54 -0.85
CA ILE A 20 9.38 -0.26 -2.13
C ILE A 20 8.97 1.21 -2.23
N VAL A 21 8.47 1.82 -1.15
CA VAL A 21 8.05 3.24 -1.12
C VAL A 21 9.23 4.20 -1.37
N LYS A 22 10.44 3.81 -0.97
CA LYS A 22 11.66 4.60 -1.16
C LYS A 22 12.22 4.50 -2.59
N GLN A 23 11.69 3.62 -3.42
CA GLN A 23 12.15 3.52 -4.80
C GLN A 23 11.77 4.80 -5.58
N PRO A 24 12.63 5.24 -6.52
CA PRO A 24 12.36 6.42 -7.34
C PRO A 24 10.98 6.35 -7.99
N GLY A 25 10.21 7.44 -7.88
CA GLY A 25 8.85 7.53 -8.43
C GLY A 25 7.75 6.90 -7.56
N ASN A 26 8.07 6.24 -6.45
CA ASN A 26 7.09 5.83 -5.43
C ASN A 26 7.04 6.79 -4.24
N GLU A 27 8.01 7.70 -4.14
CA GLU A 27 8.13 8.69 -3.06
C GLU A 27 7.06 9.81 -3.10
N HIS A 28 6.24 9.83 -4.14
CA HIS A 28 5.16 10.80 -4.34
C HIS A 28 3.81 10.08 -4.52
N CYS A 29 2.75 10.69 -4.00
CA CYS A 29 1.38 10.26 -4.24
C CYS A 29 1.06 10.28 -5.74
N ALA A 30 0.54 9.18 -6.27
CA ALA A 30 0.21 9.05 -7.69
C ALA A 30 -0.82 10.09 -8.19
N ASP A 31 -1.73 10.54 -7.33
CA ASP A 31 -2.80 11.45 -7.74
C ASP A 31 -2.45 12.93 -7.61
N CYS A 32 -1.75 13.31 -6.54
CA CYS A 32 -1.56 14.72 -6.18
C CYS A 32 -0.10 15.13 -5.98
N GLY A 33 0.85 14.20 -6.16
CA GLY A 33 2.28 14.48 -6.06
C GLY A 33 2.79 14.79 -4.65
N SER A 34 1.95 14.68 -3.61
CA SER A 34 2.42 14.90 -2.24
C SER A 34 3.47 13.85 -1.84
N LYS A 35 4.55 14.30 -1.22
CA LYS A 35 5.65 13.42 -0.77
C LYS A 35 5.21 12.41 0.30
N ASN A 36 6.00 11.35 0.42
CA ASN A 36 5.93 10.32 1.46
C ASN A 36 4.53 9.69 1.58
N PRO A 37 3.99 9.07 0.52
CA PRO A 37 2.73 8.34 0.62
C PRO A 37 2.84 7.19 1.63
N ARG A 38 1.79 7.00 2.44
CA ARG A 38 1.73 5.98 3.50
C ARG A 38 0.57 4.98 3.31
N TRP A 39 -0.11 5.09 2.18
CA TRP A 39 -1.14 4.16 1.73
C TRP A 39 -0.80 3.70 0.32
N ALA A 40 -1.36 2.57 -0.08
CA ALA A 40 -1.24 2.06 -1.43
C ALA A 40 -2.55 1.43 -1.88
N SER A 41 -2.85 1.55 -3.17
CA SER A 41 -3.83 0.70 -3.82
C SER A 41 -3.12 -0.49 -4.44
N TYR A 42 -3.20 -1.65 -3.79
CA TYR A 42 -2.52 -2.86 -4.27
C TYR A 42 -3.21 -3.50 -5.48
N SER A 43 -4.47 -3.15 -5.76
CA SER A 43 -5.13 -3.57 -7.01
C SER A 43 -4.71 -2.75 -8.22
N LEU A 44 -4.17 -1.54 -7.99
CA LEU A 44 -3.77 -0.61 -9.04
C LEU A 44 -2.25 -0.39 -9.10
N GLY A 45 -1.49 -0.92 -8.13
CA GLY A 45 -0.03 -0.77 -8.08
C GLY A 45 0.45 0.67 -7.80
N VAL A 46 -0.32 1.48 -7.06
CA VAL A 46 0.01 2.90 -6.81
C VAL A 46 0.09 3.26 -5.33
N PHE A 47 0.97 4.22 -5.00
CA PHE A 47 1.11 4.80 -3.67
C PHE A 47 0.32 6.11 -3.53
N LEU A 48 -0.36 6.27 -2.40
CA LEU A 48 -1.31 7.34 -2.14
C LEU A 48 -1.04 8.02 -0.79
N CYS A 49 -1.28 9.33 -0.74
CA CYS A 49 -1.40 10.03 0.54
C CYS A 49 -2.76 9.75 1.20
N ILE A 50 -2.91 10.12 2.47
CA ILE A 50 -4.14 9.84 3.24
C ILE A 50 -5.42 10.37 2.55
N ARG A 51 -5.32 11.55 1.93
CA ARG A 51 -6.46 12.21 1.29
C ARG A 51 -6.93 11.42 0.06
N CYS A 52 -6.00 11.12 -0.85
CA CYS A 52 -6.28 10.36 -2.07
C CYS A 52 -6.71 8.92 -1.75
N ALA A 53 -6.08 8.29 -0.76
CA ALA A 53 -6.51 7.00 -0.23
C ALA A 53 -7.97 7.03 0.27
N GLY A 54 -8.38 8.12 0.92
CA GLY A 54 -9.77 8.32 1.32
C GLY A 54 -10.74 8.44 0.14
N ILE A 55 -10.34 9.09 -0.95
CA ILE A 55 -11.14 9.19 -2.18
C ILE A 55 -11.27 7.81 -2.83
N HIS A 56 -10.17 7.09 -3.00
CA HIS A 56 -10.17 5.73 -3.54
C HIS A 56 -11.07 4.77 -2.75
N ARG A 57 -11.08 4.88 -1.41
CA ARG A 57 -11.99 4.09 -0.56
C ARG A 57 -13.47 4.37 -0.86
N LYS A 58 -13.83 5.61 -1.19
CA LYS A 58 -15.22 5.99 -1.57
C LYS A 58 -15.64 5.45 -2.93
N MET A 59 -14.69 5.16 -3.83
CA MET A 59 -14.98 4.53 -5.13
C MET A 59 -15.43 3.06 -4.94
N GLY A 60 -14.97 2.40 -3.87
CA GLY A 60 -15.33 1.03 -3.55
C GLY A 60 -14.29 0.00 -4.01
N THR A 61 -14.32 -1.17 -3.37
CA THR A 61 -13.27 -2.22 -3.50
C THR A 61 -13.24 -2.93 -4.85
N HIS A 62 -14.30 -2.80 -5.65
CA HIS A 62 -14.34 -3.27 -7.02
C HIS A 62 -13.55 -2.36 -7.98
N ILE A 63 -13.24 -1.13 -7.56
CA ILE A 63 -12.43 -0.17 -8.30
C ILE A 63 -11.01 -0.11 -7.71
N SER A 64 -10.89 0.15 -6.40
CA SER A 64 -9.61 0.33 -5.75
C SER A 64 -9.58 -0.33 -4.37
N LYS A 65 -8.63 -1.25 -4.18
CA LYS A 65 -8.39 -1.89 -2.89
C LYS A 65 -7.21 -1.19 -2.21
N VAL A 66 -7.50 -0.46 -1.13
CA VAL A 66 -6.54 0.43 -0.45
C VAL A 66 -6.14 -0.14 0.90
N LYS A 67 -4.83 -0.13 1.18
CA LYS A 67 -4.25 -0.49 2.49
C LYS A 67 -3.23 0.55 2.94
N SER A 68 -3.12 0.72 4.26
CA SER A 68 -2.03 1.41 4.94
C SER A 68 -0.76 0.57 4.88
N ILE A 69 0.37 1.21 4.63
CA ILE A 69 1.67 0.54 4.57
C ILE A 69 2.07 -0.05 5.93
N THR A 70 1.70 0.61 7.03
CA THR A 70 2.16 0.24 8.38
C THR A 70 1.03 -0.21 9.33
N MET A 71 -0.24 0.03 8.98
CA MET A 71 -1.37 -0.28 9.89
C MET A 71 -2.20 -1.48 9.45
N ASP A 72 -2.13 -1.86 8.17
CA ASP A 72 -2.92 -2.98 7.64
C ASP A 72 -2.04 -4.23 7.50
N GLN A 73 -2.66 -5.41 7.61
CA GLN A 73 -1.98 -6.68 7.31
C GLN A 73 -1.87 -6.86 5.79
N TRP A 74 -0.71 -7.31 5.33
CA TRP A 74 -0.42 -7.56 3.91
C TRP A 74 -0.20 -9.04 3.65
N THR A 75 -0.50 -9.49 2.43
CA THR A 75 -0.04 -10.81 1.96
C THR A 75 1.15 -10.62 1.04
N SER A 76 1.96 -11.67 0.87
CA SER A 76 3.11 -11.61 -0.04
C SER A 76 2.69 -11.23 -1.47
N GLU A 77 1.56 -11.78 -1.98
CA GLU A 77 1.10 -11.44 -3.33
C GLU A 77 0.74 -9.95 -3.46
N GLN A 78 0.18 -9.33 -2.42
CA GLN A 78 -0.18 -7.91 -2.45
C GLN A 78 1.05 -7.00 -2.46
N ILE A 79 2.13 -7.42 -1.80
CA ILE A 79 3.41 -6.69 -1.77
C ILE A 79 4.08 -6.80 -3.14
N GLU A 80 4.06 -7.97 -3.77
CA GLU A 80 4.63 -8.18 -5.10
C GLU A 80 3.96 -7.28 -6.15
N VAL A 81 2.63 -7.19 -6.16
CA VAL A 81 1.91 -6.28 -7.06
C VAL A 81 2.28 -4.81 -6.83
N SER A 82 2.57 -4.44 -5.58
CA SER A 82 3.00 -3.08 -5.23
C SER A 82 4.46 -2.78 -5.62
N SER A 83 5.24 -3.83 -5.96
CA SER A 83 6.65 -3.72 -6.35
C SER A 83 6.85 -3.60 -7.86
N ALA A 84 5.85 -3.94 -8.67
CA ALA A 84 5.96 -3.97 -10.13
C ALA A 84 5.57 -2.60 -10.73
N LYS A 85 6.56 -1.92 -11.30
CA LYS A 85 6.37 -0.93 -12.36
C LYS A 85 7.12 -1.40 -13.60
#